data_AF-A0A1I8J197-F1
#
_entry.id   AF-A0A1I8J197-F1
#
_cell.length_a   1.000
_cell.length_b   1.000
_cell.length_c   1.000
_cell.angle_alpha   90.00
_cell.angle_beta   90.00
_cell.angle_gamma   90.00
#
_symmetry.space_group_name_H-M   'P 1'
#
loop_
_entity.id
_entity.type
_entity.pdbx_description
1 polymer ?
#
loop_
_entity_poly.entity_id
_entity_poly.type
_entity_poly.pdbx_seq_one_letter_code
_entity_poly.pdbx_strand_id
1 'polypeptide(L)'
;MATRCQGEELGREYAFDKSGQVVSRRDVAMPIGTRVTVRQLFHCLPVRRQQLRSAKRLREALASVEAAIRSAALANPGVRFALLSDGEALLSLPECASLNDRVRQVLSYAVWQQMQRLDCQIDNAVGGRVVAFVPASGADKAMLFRNGDLHSFFIVNRRPVQSAKLVKMIRSTISSAFGVPTKLPVCVLSIELPADALDVNLNAAKTQIGLANEAAVLESIRTMLLDTVPNQSLATVSNTVATTADIVVANNNNAPDSIVSNANNKDVRADAAGAAAESHLPTSPVAPSAESPDQTEQQQHQ
;
A
#
# COMPACT_ATOMS: atom_id res chain seq x y z
N MET A 1 12.96 -25.23 -8.55
CA MET A 1 12.63 -25.27 -7.11
C MET A 1 13.60 -26.24 -6.46
N ALA A 2 14.23 -25.88 -5.35
CA ALA A 2 15.02 -26.80 -4.55
C ALA A 2 14.38 -26.95 -3.17
N THR A 3 14.31 -28.17 -2.64
CA THR A 3 13.73 -28.42 -1.31
C THR A 3 14.46 -29.55 -0.60
N ARG A 4 14.53 -29.46 0.73
CA ARG A 4 15.00 -30.54 1.61
C ARG A 4 14.14 -30.62 2.86
N CYS A 5 13.57 -31.79 3.12
CA CYS A 5 12.79 -32.05 4.32
C CYS A 5 13.68 -32.37 5.52
N GLN A 6 13.15 -32.25 6.73
CA GLN A 6 13.85 -32.71 7.93
C GLN A 6 14.01 -34.23 7.87
N GLY A 7 15.21 -34.73 8.16
CA GLY A 7 15.53 -36.17 8.09
C GLY A 7 16.08 -36.64 6.75
N GLU A 8 16.05 -35.82 5.70
CA GLU A 8 16.72 -36.12 4.43
C GLU A 8 18.18 -35.64 4.46
N GLU A 9 19.11 -36.49 4.00
CA GLU A 9 20.53 -36.15 3.91
C GLU A 9 20.79 -35.06 2.86
N LEU A 10 20.24 -35.27 1.65
CA LEU A 10 20.38 -34.37 0.50
C LEU A 10 19.05 -33.73 0.14
N GLY A 11 19.11 -32.50 -0.39
CA GLY A 11 17.96 -31.85 -1.00
C GLY A 11 17.78 -32.26 -2.45
N ARG A 12 16.62 -31.95 -3.02
CA ARG A 12 16.30 -32.19 -4.43
C ARG A 12 15.97 -30.89 -5.13
N GLU A 13 16.58 -30.68 -6.29
CA GLU A 13 16.23 -29.61 -7.21
C GLU A 13 15.41 -30.14 -8.38
N TYR A 14 14.31 -29.45 -8.65
CA TYR A 14 13.37 -29.70 -9.74
C TYR A 14 13.36 -28.51 -10.70
N ALA A 15 13.46 -28.78 -11.99
CA ALA A 15 13.14 -27.81 -13.04
C ALA A 15 11.76 -28.15 -13.64
N PHE A 16 10.97 -27.13 -13.92
CA PHE A 16 9.62 -27.27 -14.45
C PHE A 16 9.53 -26.61 -15.82
N ASP A 17 8.75 -27.22 -16.71
CA ASP A 17 8.36 -26.58 -17.97
C ASP A 17 7.17 -25.63 -17.80
N LYS A 18 6.72 -25.04 -18.91
CA LYS A 18 5.57 -24.13 -18.95
C LYS A 18 4.23 -24.77 -18.58
N SER A 19 4.13 -26.10 -18.64
CA SER A 19 2.94 -26.86 -18.23
C SER A 19 2.95 -27.23 -16.74
N GLY A 20 4.05 -26.93 -16.04
CA GLY A 20 4.26 -27.30 -14.64
C GLY A 20 4.75 -28.74 -14.46
N GLN A 21 5.15 -29.42 -15.54
CA GLN A 21 5.71 -30.77 -15.46
C GLN A 21 7.20 -30.71 -15.12
N VAL A 22 7.65 -31.68 -14.32
CA VAL A 22 9.07 -31.82 -13.95
C VAL A 22 9.85 -32.33 -15.16
N VAL A 23 10.78 -31.51 -15.65
CA VAL A 23 11.65 -31.87 -16.79
C VAL A 23 13.08 -32.20 -16.36
N SER A 24 13.45 -31.85 -15.13
CA SER A 24 14.74 -32.22 -14.55
C SER A 24 14.59 -32.39 -13.05
N ARG A 25 15.30 -33.38 -12.52
CA ARG A 25 15.42 -33.67 -11.09
C ARG A 25 16.88 -34.02 -10.80
N ARG A 26 17.48 -33.37 -9.81
CA ARG A 26 18.85 -33.66 -9.35
C ARG A 26 19.00 -33.47 -7.86
N ASP A 27 19.95 -34.18 -7.27
CA ASP A 27 20.31 -33.99 -5.86
C ASP A 27 21.17 -32.74 -5.71
N VAL A 28 21.00 -32.03 -4.59
CA VAL A 28 21.70 -30.78 -4.29
C VAL A 28 21.96 -30.64 -2.80
N ALA A 29 23.14 -30.15 -2.45
CA ALA A 29 23.44 -29.73 -1.09
C ALA A 29 22.69 -28.41 -0.78
N MET A 30 21.81 -28.44 0.22
CA MET A 30 21.08 -27.27 0.69
C MET A 30 20.66 -27.46 2.16
N PRO A 31 20.43 -26.38 2.93
CA PRO A 31 19.83 -26.47 4.26
C PRO A 31 18.37 -26.98 4.18
N ILE A 32 17.77 -27.31 5.35
CA ILE A 32 16.35 -27.67 5.43
C ILE A 32 15.51 -26.47 4.98
N GLY A 33 14.46 -26.74 4.20
CA GLY A 33 13.55 -25.73 3.69
C GLY A 33 13.42 -25.77 2.18
N THR A 34 12.84 -24.71 1.61
CA THR A 34 12.50 -24.65 0.18
C THR A 34 12.96 -23.33 -0.43
N ARG A 35 13.58 -23.40 -1.60
CA ARG A 35 13.96 -22.26 -2.44
C ARG A 35 13.23 -22.36 -3.78
N VAL A 36 12.40 -21.36 -4.05
CA VAL A 36 11.74 -21.20 -5.34
C VAL A 36 12.46 -20.11 -6.12
N THR A 37 12.86 -20.43 -7.35
CA THR A 37 13.50 -19.48 -8.27
C THR A 37 12.64 -19.37 -9.52
N VAL A 38 12.14 -18.17 -9.80
CA VAL A 38 11.41 -17.85 -11.03
C VAL A 38 12.34 -17.05 -11.92
N ARG A 39 12.55 -17.53 -13.15
CA ARG A 39 13.42 -16.87 -14.14
C ARG A 39 12.57 -16.40 -15.31
N GLN A 40 12.98 -15.28 -15.93
CA GLN A 40 12.33 -14.72 -17.13
C GLN A 40 10.79 -14.63 -16.99
N LEU A 41 10.34 -13.95 -15.93
CA LEU A 41 8.92 -13.75 -15.65
C LEU A 41 8.21 -13.14 -16.88
N PHE A 42 7.08 -13.73 -17.26
CA PHE A 42 6.28 -13.37 -18.44
C PHE A 42 6.94 -13.57 -19.82
N HIS A 43 8.01 -14.38 -19.95
CA HIS A 43 8.63 -14.62 -21.27
C HIS A 43 7.65 -15.18 -22.32
N CYS A 44 6.69 -16.04 -21.94
CA CYS A 44 5.63 -16.54 -22.83
C CYS A 44 4.46 -15.55 -23.05
N LEU A 45 4.45 -14.38 -22.42
CA LEU A 45 3.35 -13.41 -22.46
C LEU A 45 3.86 -12.03 -22.88
N PRO A 46 4.12 -11.80 -24.19
CA PRO A 46 4.82 -10.62 -24.70
C PRO A 46 4.20 -9.29 -24.26
N VAL A 47 2.87 -9.20 -24.27
CA VAL A 47 2.14 -7.98 -23.87
C VAL A 47 2.36 -7.67 -22.39
N ARG A 48 2.28 -8.67 -21.50
CA ARG A 48 2.55 -8.49 -20.06
C ARG A 48 4.02 -8.14 -19.82
N ARG A 49 4.94 -8.75 -20.56
CA ARG A 49 6.36 -8.41 -20.50
C ARG A 49 6.61 -6.96 -20.94
N GLN A 50 5.94 -6.51 -22.01
CA GLN A 50 6.03 -5.13 -22.48
C GLN A 50 5.50 -4.13 -21.45
N GLN A 51 4.49 -4.51 -20.66
CA GLN A 51 4.02 -3.66 -19.57
C GLN A 51 5.12 -3.40 -18.54
N LEU A 52 6.01 -4.34 -18.24
CA LEU A 52 7.11 -4.16 -17.29
C LEU A 52 8.41 -3.58 -17.89
N ARG A 53 8.42 -3.11 -19.14
CA ARG A 53 9.64 -2.60 -19.79
C ARG A 53 10.05 -1.20 -19.32
N SER A 54 9.11 -0.36 -18.88
CA SER A 54 9.47 1.00 -18.46
C SER A 54 10.01 1.01 -17.03
N ALA A 55 11.06 1.80 -16.80
CA ALA A 55 11.66 1.96 -15.47
C ALA A 55 10.61 2.39 -14.41
N LYS A 56 9.66 3.24 -14.80
CA LYS A 56 8.54 3.67 -13.94
C LYS A 56 7.71 2.48 -13.47
N ARG A 57 7.25 1.61 -14.37
CA ARG A 57 6.39 0.47 -14.02
C ARG A 57 7.15 -0.60 -13.25
N LEU A 58 8.44 -0.79 -13.52
CA LEU A 58 9.29 -1.68 -12.72
C LEU A 58 9.38 -1.18 -11.27
N ARG A 59 9.57 0.13 -11.08
CA ARG A 59 9.58 0.75 -9.75
C ARG A 59 8.25 0.59 -9.02
N GLU A 60 7.12 0.80 -9.71
CA GLU A 60 5.78 0.58 -9.15
C GLU A 60 5.53 -0.88 -8.76
N ALA A 61 5.98 -1.83 -9.60
CA ALA A 61 5.91 -3.26 -9.31
C ALA A 61 6.76 -3.63 -8.09
N LEU A 62 7.98 -3.12 -8.00
CA LEU A 62 8.87 -3.33 -6.85
C LEU A 62 8.27 -2.75 -5.56
N ALA A 63 7.71 -1.54 -5.60
CA ALA A 63 7.00 -0.95 -4.47
C ALA A 63 5.80 -1.80 -4.02
N SER A 64 5.10 -2.43 -4.97
CA SER A 64 3.98 -3.34 -4.67
C SER A 64 4.47 -4.64 -4.00
N VAL A 65 5.61 -5.20 -4.46
CA VAL A 65 6.26 -6.36 -3.83
C VAL A 65 6.71 -6.02 -2.41
N GLU A 66 7.34 -4.87 -2.24
CA GLU A 66 7.79 -4.37 -0.93
C GLU A 66 6.62 -4.21 0.04
N ALA A 67 5.50 -3.62 -0.41
CA ALA A 67 4.29 -3.49 0.38
C ALA A 67 3.67 -4.86 0.76
N ALA A 68 3.68 -5.83 -0.16
CA ALA A 68 3.20 -7.18 0.12
C ALA A 68 4.07 -7.88 1.18
N ILE A 69 5.40 -7.74 1.10
CA ILE A 69 6.34 -8.30 2.10
C ILE A 69 6.17 -7.62 3.45
N ARG A 70 6.04 -6.28 3.49
CA ARG A 70 5.72 -5.55 4.73
C ARG A 70 4.43 -6.03 5.37
N SER A 71 3.39 -6.24 4.56
CA SER A 71 2.09 -6.74 5.05
C SER A 71 2.22 -8.14 5.65
N ALA A 72 2.94 -9.04 4.97
CA ALA A 72 3.21 -10.39 5.47
C ALA A 72 4.03 -10.36 6.78
N ALA A 73 5.00 -9.45 6.88
CA ALA A 73 5.81 -9.27 8.08
C ALA A 73 5.00 -8.73 9.26
N LEU A 74 4.10 -7.78 9.03
CA LEU A 74 3.17 -7.25 10.04
C LEU A 74 2.24 -8.34 10.56
N ALA A 75 1.75 -9.22 9.67
CA ALA A 75 0.95 -10.37 10.07
C ALA A 75 1.76 -11.41 10.87
N ASN A 76 3.08 -11.48 10.69
CA ASN A 76 3.93 -12.53 11.29
C ASN A 76 5.16 -11.95 12.02
N PRO A 77 5.01 -11.31 13.19
CA PRO A 77 6.13 -10.75 13.95
C PRO A 77 7.24 -11.75 14.27
N GLY A 78 6.88 -13.00 14.61
CA GLY A 78 7.86 -14.05 14.93
C GLY A 78 8.61 -14.65 13.73
N VAL A 79 8.52 -14.06 12.54
CA VAL A 79 9.22 -14.53 11.32
C VAL A 79 10.13 -13.44 10.81
N ARG A 80 11.37 -13.80 10.44
CA ARG A 80 12.32 -12.89 9.77
C ARG A 80 11.95 -12.73 8.30
N PHE A 81 11.96 -11.49 7.81
CA PHE A 81 11.82 -11.16 6.38
C PHE A 81 13.04 -10.40 5.88
N ALA A 82 13.41 -10.65 4.62
CA ALA A 82 14.42 -9.86 3.91
C ALA A 82 13.98 -9.71 2.44
N LEU A 83 14.17 -8.52 1.89
CA LEU A 83 13.97 -8.22 0.48
C LEU A 83 15.25 -7.62 -0.07
N LEU A 84 15.76 -8.21 -1.15
CA LEU A 84 16.92 -7.70 -1.87
C LEU A 84 16.52 -7.40 -3.31
N SER A 85 17.06 -6.32 -3.86
CA SER A 85 17.00 -6.00 -5.29
C SER A 85 18.41 -5.80 -5.80
N ASP A 86 18.76 -6.53 -6.87
CA ASP A 86 20.10 -6.47 -7.48
C ASP A 86 21.27 -6.65 -6.49
N GLY A 87 21.04 -7.46 -5.45
CA GLY A 87 22.01 -7.74 -4.39
C GLY A 87 21.97 -6.76 -3.21
N GLU A 88 21.32 -5.61 -3.35
CA GLU A 88 21.18 -4.61 -2.28
C GLU A 88 19.96 -4.89 -1.41
N ALA A 89 20.11 -4.72 -0.09
CA ALA A 89 19.03 -4.93 0.85
C ALA A 89 18.04 -3.74 0.82
N LEU A 90 16.80 -3.99 0.39
CA LEU A 90 15.70 -3.02 0.45
C LEU A 90 14.95 -3.09 1.78
N LEU A 91 14.80 -4.31 2.34
CA LEU A 91 14.20 -4.54 3.64
C LEU A 91 14.98 -5.61 4.40
N SER A 92 15.22 -5.36 5.68
CA SER A 92 15.71 -6.35 6.63
C SER A 92 14.89 -6.24 7.91
N LEU A 93 14.09 -7.26 8.17
CA LEU A 93 13.11 -7.29 9.25
C LEU A 93 13.39 -8.54 10.09
N PRO A 94 14.24 -8.45 11.13
CA PRO A 94 14.47 -9.57 12.05
C PRO A 94 13.18 -10.01 12.73
N GLU A 95 13.15 -11.23 13.26
CA GLU A 95 12.03 -11.68 14.11
C GLU A 95 11.88 -10.77 15.33
N CYS A 96 10.65 -10.61 15.81
CA CYS A 96 10.35 -9.84 17.00
C CYS A 96 9.16 -10.43 17.76
N ALA A 97 9.06 -10.08 19.04
CA ALA A 97 8.07 -10.67 19.95
C ALA A 97 6.67 -10.08 19.78
N SER A 98 6.54 -8.82 19.32
CA SER A 98 5.28 -8.09 19.35
C SER A 98 4.94 -7.39 18.03
N LEU A 99 3.64 -7.16 17.82
CA LEU A 99 3.16 -6.32 16.72
C LEU A 99 3.72 -4.89 16.81
N ASN A 100 3.87 -4.33 18.01
CA ASN A 100 4.42 -2.99 18.20
C ASN A 100 5.86 -2.89 17.68
N ASP A 101 6.71 -3.84 18.06
CA ASP A 101 8.09 -3.90 17.56
C ASP A 101 8.13 -4.08 16.04
N ARG A 102 7.24 -4.92 15.50
CA ARG A 102 7.15 -5.13 14.05
C ARG A 102 6.74 -3.86 13.32
N VAL A 103 5.76 -3.10 13.82
CA VAL A 103 5.33 -1.83 13.22
C VAL A 103 6.47 -0.82 13.21
N ARG A 104 7.22 -0.71 14.31
CA ARG A 104 8.41 0.15 14.39
C ARG A 104 9.47 -0.21 13.33
N GLN A 105 9.71 -1.50 13.11
CA GLN A 105 10.66 -1.96 12.08
C GLN A 105 10.13 -1.68 10.66
N VAL A 106 8.86 -1.96 10.39
CA VAL A 106 8.26 -1.88 9.05
C VAL A 106 8.09 -0.44 8.57
N LEU A 107 7.73 0.48 9.47
CA LEU A 107 7.44 1.88 9.14
C LEU A 107 8.64 2.82 9.30
N SER A 108 9.73 2.36 9.91
CA SER A 108 10.84 3.15 10.47
C SER A 108 10.51 3.82 11.81
N TYR A 109 11.57 4.08 12.57
CA TYR A 109 11.47 4.72 13.88
C TYR A 109 10.84 6.12 13.82
N ALA A 110 11.24 6.94 12.85
CA ALA A 110 10.77 8.31 12.74
C ALA A 110 9.27 8.40 12.41
N VAL A 111 8.76 7.49 11.58
CA VAL A 111 7.30 7.38 11.33
C VAL A 111 6.60 6.90 12.59
N TRP A 112 7.10 5.83 13.21
CA TRP A 112 6.50 5.22 14.41
C TRP A 112 6.37 6.23 15.58
N GLN A 113 7.35 7.11 15.77
CA GLN A 113 7.29 8.16 16.80
C GLN A 113 6.14 9.16 16.61
N GLN A 114 5.65 9.33 15.39
CA GLN A 114 4.52 10.21 15.09
C GLN A 114 3.18 9.47 15.08
N MET A 115 3.15 8.20 15.49
CA MET A 115 1.95 7.38 15.53
C MET A 115 1.45 7.22 16.96
N GLN A 116 0.14 7.11 17.10
CA GLN A 116 -0.53 6.66 18.30
C GLN A 116 -1.02 5.23 18.11
N ARG A 117 -0.92 4.43 19.17
CA ARG A 117 -1.45 3.07 19.21
C ARG A 117 -2.84 3.09 19.84
N LEU A 118 -3.81 2.52 19.14
CA LEU A 118 -5.18 2.35 19.59
C LEU A 118 -5.47 0.88 19.82
N ASP A 119 -6.39 0.61 20.72
CA ASP A 119 -6.73 -0.73 21.16
C ASP A 119 -8.19 -0.73 21.62
N CYS A 120 -9.06 -1.46 20.94
CA CYS A 120 -10.45 -1.58 21.33
C CYS A 120 -10.94 -3.03 21.19
N GLN A 121 -11.93 -3.37 21.99
CA GLN A 121 -12.72 -4.58 21.78
C GLN A 121 -13.81 -4.29 20.75
N ILE A 122 -14.10 -5.27 19.91
CA ILE A 122 -15.24 -5.25 19.01
C ILE A 122 -16.47 -5.64 19.82
N ASP A 123 -17.61 -5.03 19.49
CA ASP A 123 -18.90 -5.27 20.15
C ASP A 123 -19.14 -6.76 20.47
N ASN A 124 -19.67 -7.03 21.66
CA ASN A 124 -19.84 -8.34 22.28
C ASN A 124 -20.63 -9.32 21.39
N ALA A 125 -21.50 -8.82 20.50
CA ALA A 125 -22.26 -9.67 19.58
C ALA A 125 -21.38 -10.40 18.55
N VAL A 126 -20.23 -9.84 18.19
CA VAL A 126 -19.24 -10.44 17.27
C VAL A 126 -18.05 -10.98 18.06
N GLY A 127 -17.62 -10.24 19.09
CA GLY A 127 -16.38 -10.49 19.79
C GLY A 127 -15.14 -10.20 18.94
N GLY A 128 -13.99 -10.08 19.58
CA GLY A 128 -12.71 -9.80 18.93
C GLY A 128 -12.12 -8.45 19.32
N ARG A 129 -10.99 -8.11 18.72
CA ARG A 129 -10.15 -6.99 19.10
C ARG A 129 -9.57 -6.28 17.89
N VAL A 130 -9.45 -4.96 17.96
CA VAL A 130 -8.74 -4.16 16.97
C VAL A 130 -7.58 -3.46 17.64
N VAL A 131 -6.39 -3.59 17.03
CA VAL A 131 -5.22 -2.78 17.34
C VAL A 131 -4.90 -1.93 16.13
N ALA A 132 -4.83 -0.61 16.31
CA ALA A 132 -4.48 0.32 15.27
C ALA A 132 -3.20 1.08 15.59
N PHE A 133 -2.45 1.44 14.55
CA PHE A 133 -1.41 2.44 14.60
C PHE A 133 -1.77 3.48 13.55
N VAL A 134 -2.06 4.70 13.99
CA VAL A 134 -2.50 5.82 13.14
C VAL A 134 -1.72 7.08 13.50
N PRO A 135 -1.69 8.12 12.63
CA PRO A 135 -1.09 9.41 12.96
C PRO A 135 -1.59 9.97 14.31
N ALA A 136 -0.66 10.42 15.16
CA ALA A 136 -0.98 11.12 16.40
C ALA A 136 -1.47 12.55 16.13
N SER A 137 -2.26 13.12 17.04
CA SER A 137 -2.69 14.52 16.96
C SER A 137 -1.46 15.43 16.92
N GLY A 138 -1.26 16.16 15.81
CA GLY A 138 -0.08 17.00 15.58
C GLY A 138 1.07 16.35 14.79
N ALA A 139 0.89 15.13 14.28
CA ALA A 139 1.89 14.49 13.44
C ALA A 139 2.17 15.25 12.12
N ASP A 140 3.37 15.07 11.57
CA ASP A 140 3.78 15.70 10.32
C ASP A 140 3.01 15.11 9.14
N LYS A 141 2.17 15.97 8.54
CA LYS A 141 1.32 15.64 7.40
C LYS A 141 2.15 15.21 6.18
N ALA A 142 3.28 15.87 5.93
CA ALA A 142 4.15 15.54 4.81
C ALA A 142 4.81 14.17 5.00
N MET A 143 5.10 13.79 6.24
CA MET A 143 5.68 12.50 6.57
C MET A 143 4.67 11.36 6.56
N LEU A 144 3.44 11.58 7.02
CA LEU A 144 2.48 10.49 7.25
C LEU A 144 1.41 10.33 6.19
N PHE A 145 1.22 11.27 5.26
CA PHE A 145 0.16 11.17 4.26
C PHE A 145 0.74 10.98 2.85
N ARG A 146 0.21 10.00 2.13
CA ARG A 146 0.71 9.54 0.83
C ARG A 146 -0.43 9.46 -0.18
N ASN A 147 -0.06 9.47 -1.47
CA ASN A 147 -0.96 9.08 -2.53
C ASN A 147 -0.98 7.55 -2.63
N GLY A 148 -2.16 6.96 -2.88
CA GLY A 148 -2.32 5.51 -2.91
C GLY A 148 -2.37 4.88 -1.50
N ASP A 149 -2.37 3.55 -1.46
CA ASP A 149 -2.62 2.73 -0.26
C ASP A 149 -1.48 1.79 0.13
N LEU A 150 -0.34 1.85 -0.57
CA LEU A 150 0.82 0.97 -0.33
C LEU A 150 1.44 1.08 1.09
N HIS A 151 1.07 2.10 1.87
CA HIS A 151 1.53 2.31 3.24
C HIS A 151 0.41 2.19 4.28
N SER A 152 -0.77 1.73 3.87
CA SER A 152 -1.91 1.49 4.75
C SER A 152 -2.18 0.00 4.79
N PHE A 153 -1.89 -0.62 5.93
CA PHE A 153 -1.87 -2.07 6.07
C PHE A 153 -3.08 -2.54 6.88
N PHE A 154 -3.87 -3.44 6.31
CA PHE A 154 -5.01 -4.06 7.00
C PHE A 154 -4.75 -5.55 7.14
N ILE A 155 -4.86 -6.06 8.36
CA ILE A 155 -4.60 -7.45 8.70
C ILE A 155 -5.81 -7.96 9.48
N VAL A 156 -6.35 -9.10 9.07
CA VAL A 156 -7.43 -9.78 9.80
C VAL A 156 -7.04 -11.22 10.05
N ASN A 157 -7.03 -11.66 11.31
CA ASN A 157 -6.62 -13.01 11.71
C ASN A 157 -5.32 -13.45 11.02
N ARG A 158 -4.28 -12.60 11.10
CA ARG A 158 -2.95 -12.84 10.51
C ARG A 158 -2.94 -12.90 8.97
N ARG A 159 -3.97 -12.40 8.29
CA ARG A 159 -4.04 -12.30 6.83
C ARG A 159 -4.01 -10.84 6.38
N PRO A 160 -3.06 -10.44 5.53
CA PRO A 160 -3.15 -9.17 4.82
C PRO A 160 -4.42 -9.12 3.97
N VAL A 161 -5.19 -8.02 4.07
CA VAL A 161 -6.43 -7.83 3.30
C VAL A 161 -6.47 -6.50 2.60
N GLN A 162 -7.21 -6.45 1.50
CA GLN A 162 -7.55 -5.22 0.78
C GLN A 162 -9.02 -4.92 1.01
N SER A 163 -9.32 -3.75 1.58
CA SER A 163 -10.70 -3.32 1.84
C SER A 163 -10.91 -1.87 1.45
N ALA A 164 -11.65 -1.65 0.37
CA ALA A 164 -12.04 -0.31 -0.06
C ALA A 164 -12.90 0.41 0.99
N LYS A 165 -13.66 -0.34 1.81
CA LYS A 165 -14.47 0.21 2.91
C LYS A 165 -13.58 0.77 4.02
N LEU A 166 -12.54 0.05 4.44
CA LEU A 166 -11.57 0.54 5.42
C LEU A 166 -10.81 1.76 4.89
N VAL A 167 -10.37 1.73 3.63
CA VAL A 167 -9.72 2.88 2.98
C VAL A 167 -10.64 4.10 2.99
N LYS A 168 -11.91 3.94 2.61
CA LYS A 168 -12.90 5.02 2.60
C LYS A 168 -13.12 5.57 4.02
N MET A 169 -13.27 4.71 5.01
CA MET A 169 -13.46 5.08 6.41
C MET A 169 -12.27 5.87 6.97
N ILE A 170 -11.04 5.40 6.71
CA ILE A 170 -9.82 6.08 7.15
C ILE A 170 -9.69 7.46 6.48
N ARG A 171 -10.04 7.58 5.20
CA ARG A 171 -10.09 8.90 4.55
C ARG A 171 -11.10 9.82 5.21
N SER A 172 -12.33 9.36 5.42
CA SER A 172 -13.39 10.20 5.97
C SER A 172 -13.18 10.59 7.44
N THR A 173 -12.41 9.80 8.19
CA THR A 173 -12.09 10.05 9.61
C THR A 173 -10.74 10.76 9.73
N ILE A 174 -9.64 10.02 9.59
CA ILE A 174 -8.28 10.51 9.82
C ILE A 174 -7.84 11.52 8.75
N SER A 175 -7.97 11.23 7.46
CA SER A 175 -7.48 12.18 6.45
C SER A 175 -8.23 13.51 6.45
N SER A 176 -9.54 13.47 6.61
CA SER A 176 -10.38 14.67 6.76
C SER A 176 -9.98 15.49 7.98
N ALA A 177 -9.77 14.83 9.13
CA ALA A 177 -9.32 15.48 10.36
C ALA A 177 -7.97 16.19 10.21
N PHE A 178 -7.06 15.68 9.39
CA PHE A 178 -5.78 16.35 9.13
C PHE A 178 -5.87 17.39 8.00
N GLY A 179 -7.06 17.62 7.41
CA GLY A 179 -7.25 18.56 6.31
C GLY A 179 -6.63 18.11 4.99
N VAL A 180 -6.46 16.79 4.80
CA VAL A 180 -5.82 16.18 3.61
C VAL A 180 -6.67 15.04 3.04
N PRO A 181 -7.97 15.25 2.72
CA PRO A 181 -8.94 14.19 2.43
C PRO A 181 -8.62 13.32 1.21
N THR A 182 -7.79 13.81 0.29
CA THR A 182 -7.39 13.09 -0.93
C THR A 182 -6.25 12.09 -0.70
N LYS A 183 -5.48 12.24 0.38
CA LYS A 183 -4.35 11.37 0.73
C LYS A 183 -4.76 10.31 1.73
N LEU A 184 -4.01 9.22 1.78
CA LEU A 184 -4.19 8.16 2.78
C LEU A 184 -3.05 8.23 3.81
N PRO A 185 -3.32 8.04 5.11
CA PRO A 185 -2.29 8.01 6.11
C PRO A 185 -1.53 6.67 6.07
N VAL A 186 -0.24 6.74 6.40
CA VAL A 186 0.51 5.57 6.86
C VAL A 186 -0.19 5.04 8.10
N CYS A 187 -0.66 3.79 8.06
CA CYS A 187 -1.37 3.18 9.16
C CYS A 187 -1.28 1.66 9.13
N VAL A 188 -1.50 1.05 10.29
CA VAL A 188 -1.62 -0.40 10.44
C VAL A 188 -2.89 -0.69 11.24
N LEU A 189 -3.76 -1.55 10.72
CA LEU A 189 -4.93 -2.03 11.42
C LEU A 189 -4.87 -3.54 11.51
N SER A 190 -4.79 -4.08 12.73
CA SER A 190 -4.80 -5.51 13.01
C SER A 190 -6.09 -5.86 13.71
N ILE A 191 -6.91 -6.68 13.06
CA ILE A 191 -8.23 -7.10 13.53
C ILE A 191 -8.16 -8.59 13.85
N GLU A 192 -8.49 -8.95 15.08
CA GLU A 192 -8.58 -10.33 15.54
C GLU A 192 -10.05 -10.63 15.82
N LEU A 193 -10.57 -11.66 15.16
CA LEU A 193 -11.97 -12.08 15.23
C LEU A 193 -12.06 -13.59 15.52
N PRO A 194 -13.16 -14.06 16.12
CA PRO A 194 -13.48 -15.49 16.16
C PRO A 194 -13.43 -16.14 14.76
N ALA A 195 -13.01 -17.40 14.70
CA ALA A 195 -12.75 -18.08 13.42
C ALA A 195 -14.03 -18.32 12.58
N ASP A 196 -15.17 -18.47 13.25
CA ASP A 196 -16.51 -18.61 12.68
C ASP A 196 -17.08 -17.27 12.15
N ALA A 197 -16.52 -16.13 12.57
CA ALA A 197 -16.89 -14.82 12.08
C ALA A 197 -16.19 -14.42 10.77
N LEU A 198 -15.46 -15.35 10.13
CA LEU A 198 -14.60 -15.09 8.98
C LEU A 198 -14.87 -16.06 7.82
N ASP A 199 -15.22 -15.52 6.65
CA ASP A 199 -15.20 -16.25 5.38
C ASP A 199 -13.95 -15.89 4.57
N VAL A 200 -13.06 -16.86 4.38
CA VAL A 200 -11.80 -16.68 3.64
C VAL A 200 -11.89 -17.04 2.17
N ASN A 201 -13.03 -17.56 1.70
CA ASN A 201 -13.18 -18.14 0.36
C ASN A 201 -13.82 -17.16 -0.65
N LEU A 202 -13.54 -15.86 -0.54
CA LEU A 202 -14.13 -14.86 -1.44
C LEU A 202 -13.37 -14.69 -2.76
N ASN A 203 -12.04 -14.74 -2.76
CA ASN A 203 -11.25 -14.56 -3.98
C ASN A 203 -10.05 -15.50 -4.07
N ALA A 204 -9.61 -15.80 -5.30
CA ALA A 204 -8.49 -16.70 -5.55
C ALA A 204 -7.17 -16.22 -4.91
N ALA A 205 -6.99 -14.89 -4.79
CA ALA A 205 -5.84 -14.28 -4.16
C ALA A 205 -5.89 -14.30 -2.62
N LYS A 206 -7.04 -14.66 -2.02
CA LYS A 206 -7.32 -14.65 -0.57
C LYS A 206 -7.00 -13.32 0.13
N THR A 207 -7.07 -12.22 -0.62
CA THR A 207 -6.86 -10.85 -0.14
C THR A 207 -8.16 -10.19 0.30
N GLN A 208 -9.31 -10.79 -0.04
CA GLN A 208 -10.62 -10.36 0.41
C GLN A 208 -11.18 -11.42 1.34
N ILE A 209 -11.87 -10.95 2.37
CA ILE A 209 -12.50 -11.78 3.39
C ILE A 209 -13.92 -11.27 3.64
N GLY A 210 -14.82 -12.19 3.86
CA GLY A 210 -16.16 -11.91 4.34
C GLY A 210 -16.12 -11.83 5.86
N LEU A 211 -16.69 -10.77 6.43
CA LEU A 211 -16.81 -10.62 7.86
C LEU A 211 -18.27 -10.88 8.25
N ALA A 212 -18.49 -11.78 9.20
CA ALA A 212 -19.78 -11.89 9.86
C ALA A 212 -20.05 -10.58 10.60
N ASN A 213 -21.26 -10.04 10.43
CA ASN A 213 -21.65 -8.75 10.99
C ASN A 213 -20.61 -7.63 10.74
N GLU A 214 -20.16 -7.54 9.48
CA GLU A 214 -19.18 -6.55 9.02
C GLU A 214 -19.51 -5.12 9.47
N ALA A 215 -20.80 -4.76 9.52
CA ALA A 215 -21.26 -3.45 9.96
C ALA A 215 -20.83 -3.13 11.40
N ALA A 216 -20.99 -4.07 12.34
CA ALA A 216 -20.59 -3.87 13.74
C ALA A 216 -19.07 -3.75 13.90
N VAL A 217 -18.30 -4.54 13.14
CA VAL A 217 -16.82 -4.44 13.12
C VAL A 217 -16.40 -3.08 12.59
N LEU A 218 -16.96 -2.65 11.46
CA LEU A 218 -16.65 -1.36 10.86
C LEU A 218 -17.05 -0.19 11.78
N GLU A 219 -18.18 -0.26 12.47
CA GLU A 219 -18.59 0.79 13.40
C GLU A 219 -17.68 0.84 14.63
N SER A 220 -17.28 -0.31 15.18
CA SER A 220 -16.32 -0.37 16.30
C SER A 220 -14.98 0.30 15.93
N ILE A 221 -14.49 0.03 14.71
CA ILE A 221 -13.28 0.68 14.18
C ILE A 221 -13.52 2.18 14.00
N ARG A 222 -14.67 2.58 13.43
CA ARG A 222 -15.00 3.98 13.16
C ARG A 222 -15.01 4.80 14.44
N THR A 223 -15.69 4.31 15.48
CA THR A 223 -15.78 4.95 16.79
C THR A 223 -14.39 5.11 17.40
N MET A 224 -13.60 4.02 17.43
CA MET A 224 -12.22 4.06 17.90
C MET A 224 -11.37 5.11 17.15
N LEU A 225 -11.51 5.24 15.84
CA LEU A 225 -10.76 6.24 15.06
C LEU A 225 -11.23 7.67 15.35
N LEU A 226 -12.53 7.88 15.52
CA LEU A 226 -13.09 9.21 15.80
C LEU A 226 -12.67 9.75 17.16
N ASP A 227 -12.57 8.90 18.18
CA ASP A 227 -12.14 9.30 19.52
C ASP A 227 -10.70 9.86 19.55
N THR A 228 -9.91 9.62 18.50
CA THR A 228 -8.50 10.04 18.41
C THR A 228 -8.29 11.33 17.65
N VAL A 229 -9.29 11.75 16.89
CA VAL A 229 -9.25 12.99 16.16
C VAL A 229 -9.61 14.10 17.14
N PRO A 230 -8.79 15.15 17.32
CA PRO A 230 -9.21 16.30 18.12
C PRO A 230 -10.52 16.81 17.54
N ASN A 231 -11.56 16.95 18.38
CA ASN A 231 -12.88 17.46 18.02
C ASN A 231 -12.72 18.74 17.18
N GLN A 232 -12.66 18.59 15.86
CA GLN A 232 -13.00 19.69 14.98
C GLN A 232 -14.49 19.80 15.16
N SER A 233 -14.91 20.82 15.89
CA SER A 233 -16.31 21.19 16.05
C SER A 233 -17.04 20.86 14.77
N LEU A 234 -17.93 19.87 14.86
CA LEU A 234 -18.86 19.54 13.79
C LEU A 234 -19.56 20.85 13.47
N ALA A 235 -19.14 21.52 12.40
CA ALA A 235 -19.90 22.61 11.84
C ALA A 235 -21.19 21.95 11.37
N THR A 236 -22.22 22.08 12.21
CA THR A 236 -23.57 21.59 11.96
C THR A 236 -24.02 22.14 10.62
N VAL A 237 -23.97 21.32 9.58
CA VAL A 237 -24.74 21.57 8.37
C VAL A 237 -26.17 21.23 8.74
N SER A 238 -26.87 22.20 9.33
CA SER A 238 -28.31 22.14 9.50
C SER A 238 -28.92 22.08 8.11
N ASN A 239 -29.31 20.87 7.69
CA ASN A 239 -30.26 20.69 6.60
C ASN A 239 -31.59 21.29 7.04
N THR A 240 -31.88 22.51 6.60
CA THR A 240 -33.24 23.05 6.66
C THR A 240 -34.08 22.30 5.64
N VAL A 241 -34.82 21.31 6.11
CA VAL A 241 -35.93 20.70 5.36
C VAL A 241 -37.04 21.73 5.31
N ALA A 242 -37.16 22.44 4.18
CA ALA A 242 -38.34 23.24 3.88
C ALA A 242 -39.54 22.29 3.70
N THR A 243 -40.40 22.24 4.70
CA THR A 243 -41.71 21.58 4.59
C THR A 243 -42.70 22.63 4.11
N THR A 244 -43.13 22.51 2.87
CA THR A 244 -44.25 23.27 2.29
C THR A 244 -45.57 22.71 2.81
N ALA A 245 -46.35 23.52 3.53
CA ALA A 245 -47.80 23.37 3.67
C ALA A 245 -48.46 24.73 3.98
N ASP A 246 -49.20 25.19 2.97
CA ASP A 246 -50.20 26.26 2.81
C ASP A 246 -50.74 27.05 4.02
N ILE A 247 -50.77 28.39 3.88
CA ILE A 247 -51.90 29.25 4.31
C ILE A 247 -52.13 30.35 3.26
N VAL A 248 -53.40 30.49 2.89
CA VAL A 248 -54.01 31.43 1.93
C VAL A 248 -54.32 32.79 2.60
N VAL A 249 -54.31 33.87 1.80
CA VAL A 249 -55.22 35.05 1.80
C VAL A 249 -54.52 36.44 1.85
N ALA A 250 -54.94 37.28 0.87
CA ALA A 250 -55.05 38.76 0.81
C ALA A 250 -53.99 39.60 0.05
N ASN A 251 -54.33 39.92 -1.21
CA ASN A 251 -54.44 41.25 -1.84
C ASN A 251 -53.66 42.44 -1.24
N ASN A 252 -52.79 43.11 -2.03
CA ASN A 252 -53.15 44.23 -2.94
C ASN A 252 -51.89 45.00 -3.44
N ASN A 253 -51.88 45.28 -4.74
CA ASN A 253 -51.43 46.50 -5.44
C ASN A 253 -50.08 47.16 -5.11
N ASN A 254 -49.11 47.08 -6.04
CA ASN A 254 -48.78 48.20 -6.94
C ASN A 254 -47.67 47.82 -7.93
N ALA A 255 -47.91 48.09 -9.21
CA ALA A 255 -46.91 48.31 -10.24
C ALA A 255 -46.89 49.83 -10.56
N PRO A 256 -46.14 50.35 -11.54
CA PRO A 256 -44.99 49.81 -12.27
C PRO A 256 -43.79 50.78 -12.25
N ASP A 257 -42.64 50.38 -12.79
CA ASP A 257 -41.95 51.20 -13.79
C ASP A 257 -40.86 50.39 -14.51
N SER A 258 -40.53 50.86 -15.70
CA SER A 258 -39.99 50.11 -16.82
C SER A 258 -38.71 50.76 -17.37
N ILE A 259 -38.03 50.03 -18.29
CA ILE A 259 -37.04 50.50 -19.28
C ILE A 259 -35.64 50.84 -18.64
N VAL A 260 -34.45 50.52 -19.16
CA VAL A 260 -33.93 50.45 -20.54
C VAL A 260 -32.61 49.63 -20.64
N SER A 261 -32.44 48.92 -21.77
CA SER A 261 -31.23 48.84 -22.66
C SER A 261 -29.91 48.22 -22.17
N ASN A 262 -29.47 47.11 -22.80
CA ASN A 262 -28.44 47.00 -23.88
C ASN A 262 -26.99 47.24 -23.41
N ALA A 263 -25.92 46.64 -23.95
CA ALA A 263 -25.68 45.58 -24.92
C ALA A 263 -24.15 45.35 -24.95
N ASN A 264 -23.73 44.19 -25.49
CA ASN A 264 -22.42 43.91 -26.09
C ASN A 264 -21.18 43.92 -25.14
N ASN A 265 -20.14 43.12 -25.34
CA ASN A 265 -19.68 42.47 -26.56
C ASN A 265 -18.90 41.18 -26.25
N LYS A 266 -18.96 40.25 -27.20
CA LYS A 266 -18.04 39.12 -27.36
C LYS A 266 -16.72 39.60 -28.00
N ASP A 267 -15.77 38.67 -28.06
CA ASP A 267 -14.62 38.56 -28.97
C ASP A 267 -13.26 38.75 -28.30
N VAL A 268 -12.18 38.05 -28.64
CA VAL A 268 -11.85 36.83 -29.42
C VAL A 268 -10.34 36.60 -29.14
N ARG A 269 -9.87 35.35 -29.25
CA ARG A 269 -8.49 34.86 -29.51
C ARG A 269 -7.33 35.87 -29.58
N ALA A 270 -6.16 35.46 -29.07
CA ALA A 270 -5.10 34.83 -29.89
C ALA A 270 -3.79 34.59 -29.11
N ASP A 271 -3.05 33.62 -29.63
CA ASP A 271 -1.73 33.10 -29.27
C ASP A 271 -0.63 34.13 -29.00
N ALA A 272 0.37 33.74 -28.20
CA ALA A 272 1.77 33.74 -28.66
C ALA A 272 2.70 33.04 -27.65
N ALA A 273 3.65 32.30 -28.23
CA ALA A 273 4.72 31.54 -27.64
C ALA A 273 5.79 32.38 -26.91
N GLY A 274 6.63 31.72 -26.10
CA GLY A 274 7.87 32.35 -25.64
C GLY A 274 8.71 31.55 -24.64
N ALA A 275 9.77 30.94 -25.17
CA ALA A 275 11.09 30.74 -24.55
C ALA A 275 11.29 29.63 -23.50
N ALA A 276 11.89 28.54 -24.00
CA ALA A 276 12.75 27.63 -23.27
C ALA A 276 14.08 28.31 -22.86
N ALA A 277 14.62 27.93 -21.71
CA ALA A 277 16.00 28.20 -21.32
C ALA A 277 16.67 26.88 -20.92
N GLU A 278 17.57 26.42 -21.79
CA GLU A 278 18.52 25.33 -21.55
C GLU A 278 19.59 25.80 -20.58
N SER A 279 20.02 24.92 -19.66
CA SER A 279 21.21 25.14 -18.83
C SER A 279 22.14 23.94 -18.96
N HIS A 280 23.42 24.29 -19.13
CA HIS A 280 24.55 23.48 -19.55
C HIS A 280 25.01 22.44 -18.51
N LEU A 281 25.36 21.25 -19.02
CA LEU A 281 26.29 20.30 -18.40
C LEU A 281 27.74 20.65 -18.80
N PRO A 282 28.75 20.38 -17.95
CA PRO A 282 30.11 20.18 -18.40
C PRO A 282 30.48 18.69 -18.48
N THR A 283 31.27 18.40 -19.50
CA THR A 283 31.85 17.14 -19.97
C THR A 283 33.03 16.61 -19.13
N SER A 284 33.28 15.31 -19.26
CA SER A 284 34.31 14.42 -18.66
C SER A 284 35.78 14.82 -18.81
N PRO A 285 36.72 14.00 -18.28
CA PRO A 285 37.51 13.21 -19.23
C PRO A 285 37.73 11.73 -18.87
N VAL A 286 38.22 11.01 -19.89
CA VAL A 286 38.43 9.58 -20.08
C VAL A 286 39.78 9.09 -19.49
N ALA A 287 39.85 7.77 -19.29
CA ALA A 287 40.88 6.89 -18.70
C ALA A 287 42.34 7.02 -19.21
N PRO A 288 43.25 6.18 -18.66
CA PRO A 288 43.86 5.19 -19.55
C PRO A 288 43.96 3.76 -18.98
N SER A 289 43.91 2.82 -19.91
CA SER A 289 44.26 1.39 -19.78
C SER A 289 45.78 1.20 -19.86
N ALA A 290 46.32 0.22 -19.12
CA ALA A 290 47.60 -0.46 -19.39
C ALA A 290 47.58 -1.82 -18.65
N GLU A 291 47.48 -2.93 -19.38
CA GLU A 291 48.59 -3.84 -19.74
C GLU A 291 48.88 -4.91 -18.67
N SER A 292 48.47 -6.14 -18.99
CA SER A 292 49.02 -7.39 -18.47
C SER A 292 50.38 -7.66 -19.12
N PRO A 293 51.27 -8.41 -18.45
CA PRO A 293 51.97 -9.45 -19.20
C PRO A 293 52.06 -10.81 -18.48
N ASP A 294 52.01 -11.82 -19.34
CA ASP A 294 52.63 -13.14 -19.27
C ASP A 294 52.10 -14.22 -18.32
N GLN A 295 51.26 -15.09 -18.91
CA GLN A 295 51.17 -16.51 -18.57
C GLN A 295 52.12 -17.28 -19.48
N THR A 296 53.18 -17.86 -18.92
CA THR A 296 53.96 -18.90 -19.59
C THR A 296 53.35 -20.27 -19.25
N GLU A 297 52.53 -20.80 -20.15
CA GLU A 297 52.33 -22.24 -20.30
C GLU A 297 53.40 -22.78 -21.25
N GLN A 298 54.18 -23.78 -20.83
CA GLN A 298 54.42 -24.96 -21.66
C GLN A 298 54.93 -26.14 -20.81
N GLN A 299 54.12 -27.19 -20.84
CA GLN A 299 54.40 -28.56 -20.43
C GLN A 299 55.45 -29.19 -21.35
N GLN A 300 56.30 -30.08 -20.80
CA GLN A 300 56.71 -31.31 -21.49
C GLN A 300 57.21 -32.40 -20.53
N HIS A 301 56.40 -33.46 -20.47
CA HIS A 301 56.71 -34.90 -20.42
C HIS A 301 57.70 -35.46 -19.39
N GLN A 302 57.16 -36.29 -18.48
CA GLN A 302 57.35 -37.75 -18.54
C GLN A 302 55.99 -38.43 -18.45
#